data_AF-A0A0P9HJ51-F1
#
_entry.id   AF-A0A0P9HJ51-F1
#
_cell.length_a   1.000
_cell.length_b   1.000
_cell.length_c   1.000
_cell.angle_alpha   90.00
_cell.angle_beta   90.00
_cell.angle_gamma   90.00
#
_symmetry.space_group_name_H-M   'P 1'
#
loop_
_entity.id
_entity.type
_entity.pdbx_description
1 polymer ?
#
loop_
_entity_poly.entity_id
_entity_poly.type
_entity_poly.pdbx_seq_one_letter_code
_entity_poly.pdbx_strand_id
1 'polypeptide(L)' 'MLTDQDLRGQLAIRILNETQGNQQAFAKQHDISPAYVSDVLCGRRAPGAKILAALGYERVVGYRQIT' A
#
# COMPACT_ATOMS: atom_id res chain seq x y z
N MET A 1 -6.36 8.98 -11.30
CA MET A 1 -5.44 7.89 -10.93
C MET A 1 -4.81 8.24 -9.61
N LEU A 2 -4.72 7.28 -8.69
CA LEU A 2 -3.98 7.46 -7.43
C LEU A 2 -2.49 7.33 -7.69
N THR A 3 -1.69 8.15 -7.01
CA THR A 3 -0.23 8.06 -7.01
C THR A 3 0.27 7.13 -5.90
N ASP A 4 1.55 6.77 -5.94
CA ASP A 4 2.20 6.04 -4.85
C ASP A 4 2.19 6.82 -3.52
N GLN A 5 2.16 8.15 -3.57
CA GLN A 5 2.02 8.97 -2.36
C GLN A 5 0.61 8.86 -1.77
N ASP A 6 -0.42 8.89 -2.60
CA ASP A 6 -1.80 8.71 -2.14
C ASP A 6 -1.99 7.33 -1.49
N LEU A 7 -1.45 6.28 -2.11
CA LEU A 7 -1.50 4.93 -1.58
C LEU A 7 -0.75 4.77 -0.26
N ARG A 8 0.37 5.48 -0.06
CA ARG A 8 1.07 5.50 1.24
C ARG A 8 0.23 6.17 2.33
N GLY A 9 -0.42 7.28 2.01
CA GLY A 9 -1.35 7.93 2.93
C GLY A 9 -2.51 7.02 3.32
N GLN A 10 -3.08 6.32 2.33
CA GLN A 10 -4.14 5.34 2.59
C GLN A 10 -3.68 4.14 3.41
N LEU A 11 -2.45 3.65 3.18
CA LEU A 11 -1.85 2.61 4.01
C LEU A 11 -1.75 3.03 5.47
N ALA A 12 -1.27 4.25 5.74
CA ALA A 12 -1.18 4.78 7.10
C ALA A 12 -2.56 4.89 7.77
N ILE A 13 -3.56 5.43 7.07
CA ILE A 13 -4.94 5.53 7.56
C ILE A 13 -5.51 4.14 7.85
N ARG A 14 -5.25 3.16 6.98
CA ARG A 14 -5.77 1.81 7.17
C ARG A 14 -5.17 1.11 8.39
N ILE A 15 -3.86 1.22 8.58
CA ILE A 15 -3.17 0.71 9.76
C ILE A 15 -3.71 1.38 11.03
N LEU A 16 -3.97 2.70 10.99
CA LEU A 16 -4.57 3.40 12.13
C LEU A 16 -5.96 2.83 12.48
N ASN A 17 -6.84 2.67 11.49
CA ASN A 17 -8.22 2.26 11.70
C ASN A 17 -8.37 0.77 12.07
N GLU A 18 -7.62 -0.12 11.42
CA GLU A 18 -7.77 -1.57 11.62
C GLU A 18 -7.00 -2.07 12.85
N THR A 19 -5.85 -1.47 13.16
CA THR A 19 -4.94 -2.00 14.19
C THR A 19 -4.44 -0.95 15.18
N GLN A 20 -5.12 0.21 15.26
CA GLN A 20 -4.76 1.31 16.15
C GLN A 20 -3.32 1.81 15.92
N GLY A 21 -2.84 1.75 14.67
CA GLY A 21 -1.50 2.20 14.29
C GLY A 21 -0.44 1.11 14.37
N ASN A 22 -0.78 -0.12 14.77
CA ASN A 22 0.19 -1.20 14.89
C ASN A 22 0.50 -1.84 13.52
N GLN A 23 1.65 -1.49 12.95
CA GLN A 23 2.12 -2.00 11.65
C GLN A 23 2.33 -3.52 11.65
N GLN A 24 2.83 -4.11 12.75
CA GLN A 24 3.06 -5.55 12.83
C GLN A 24 1.75 -6.33 12.82
N ALA A 25 0.74 -5.84 13.54
CA ALA A 25 -0.59 -6.43 13.55
C ALA A 25 -1.24 -6.38 12.16
N PHE A 26 -1.15 -5.23 11.48
CA PHE A 26 -1.67 -5.07 10.12
C PHE A 26 -0.96 -6.01 9.15
N ALA A 27 0.37 -6.06 9.21
CA ALA A 27 1.19 -6.95 8.40
C ALA A 27 0.79 -8.42 8.58
N LYS A 28 0.60 -8.87 9.83
CA LYS A 28 0.14 -10.22 10.15
C LYS A 28 -1.27 -10.51 9.62
N GLN A 29 -2.21 -9.57 9.77
CA GLN A 29 -3.60 -9.72 9.33
C GLN A 29 -3.72 -9.91 7.82
N HIS A 30 -2.87 -9.23 7.04
CA HIS A 30 -2.90 -9.24 5.57
C HIS A 30 -1.82 -10.13 4.93
N ASP A 31 -1.13 -10.98 5.71
CA ASP A 31 0.00 -11.82 5.25
C ASP A 31 1.09 -11.00 4.50
N ILE A 32 1.47 -9.86 5.06
CA ILE A 32 2.50 -8.97 4.52
C ILE A 32 3.71 -9.00 5.47
N SER A 33 4.92 -8.94 4.93
CA SER A 33 6.11 -8.74 5.77
C SER A 33 6.04 -7.36 6.47
N PRO A 34 6.26 -7.27 7.79
CA PRO A 34 6.34 -5.98 8.48
C PRO A 34 7.38 -5.03 7.89
N ALA A 35 8.53 -5.57 7.43
CA ALA A 35 9.57 -4.80 6.76
C ALA A 35 9.06 -4.19 5.45
N TYR A 36 8.22 -4.91 4.70
CA TYR A 36 7.65 -4.39 3.47
C TYR A 36 6.64 -3.27 3.71
N VAL A 37 5.78 -3.41 4.73
CA VAL A 37 4.88 -2.32 5.16
C VAL A 37 5.68 -1.07 5.53
N SER A 38 6.75 -1.23 6.33
CA SER A 38 7.65 -0.13 6.70
C SER A 38 8.32 0.52 5.48
N ASP A 39 8.85 -0.28 4.55
CA ASP A 39 9.49 0.22 3.32
C ASP A 39 8.55 1.05 2.46
N VAL A 40 7.29 0.61 2.33
CA VAL A 40 6.28 1.37 1.59
C VAL A 40 5.94 2.66 2.31
N LEU A 41 5.67 2.63 3.63
CA LEU A 41 5.38 3.84 4.40
C LEU A 41 6.53 4.86 4.35
N CYS A 42 7.78 4.40 4.39
CA CYS A 42 8.96 5.26 4.26
C CYS A 42 9.29 5.66 2.82
N GLY A 43 8.55 5.18 1.81
CA GLY A 43 8.80 5.48 0.41
C GLY A 43 10.05 4.83 -0.19
N ARG A 44 10.65 3.85 0.49
CA ARG A 44 11.78 3.07 -0.03
C ARG A 44 11.34 2.09 -1.12
N ARG A 45 10.06 1.68 -1.09
CA ARG A 45 9.45 0.77 -2.08
C ARG A 45 8.07 1.28 -2.48
N ALA A 46 7.70 1.02 -3.73
CA ALA A 46 6.35 1.28 -4.22
C ALA A 46 5.34 0.23 -3.67
N PRO A 47 4.06 0.59 -3.51
CA PRO A 47 2.99 -0.35 -3.19
C PRO A 47 2.82 -1.40 -4.30
N GLY A 48 3.02 -2.67 -3.95
CA GLY A 48 2.86 -3.81 -4.83
C GLY A 48 1.56 -4.57 -4.56
N ALA A 49 1.37 -5.70 -5.25
CA ALA A 49 0.11 -6.44 -5.27
C ALA A 49 -0.47 -6.73 -3.87
N LYS A 50 0.33 -7.15 -2.89
CA LYS A 50 -0.14 -7.43 -1.52
C LYS A 50 -0.69 -6.19 -0.82
N ILE A 51 0.01 -5.05 -0.92
CA ILE A 51 -0.44 -3.79 -0.32
C ILE A 51 -1.69 -3.28 -1.04
N LEU A 52 -1.69 -3.34 -2.38
CA LEU A 52 -2.84 -2.92 -3.18
C LEU A 52 -4.08 -3.75 -2.84
N ALA A 53 -3.96 -5.08 -2.74
CA ALA A 53 -5.05 -5.96 -2.35
C ALA A 53 -5.57 -5.64 -0.95
N ALA A 54 -4.70 -5.43 0.04
CA ALA A 54 -5.09 -5.04 1.40
C ALA A 54 -5.86 -3.70 1.44
N LEU A 55 -5.52 -2.79 0.52
CA LEU A 55 -6.18 -1.49 0.37
C LEU A 55 -7.43 -1.52 -0.54
N GLY A 56 -7.68 -2.62 -1.25
CA GLY A 56 -8.79 -2.74 -2.20
C GLY A 56 -8.54 -2.07 -3.55
N TYR A 57 -7.27 -1.98 -3.98
CA TYR A 57 -6.85 -1.43 -5.27
C TYR A 57 -6.24 -2.48 -6.18
N GLU A 58 -6.28 -2.18 -7.47
CA GLU A 58 -5.52 -2.89 -8.50
C GLU A 58 -4.62 -1.90 -9.25
N ARG A 59 -3.48 -2.39 -9.75
CA ARG A 59 -2.56 -1.56 -10.55
C ARG A 59 -2.90 -1.72 -12.02
N VAL A 60 -3.40 -0.64 -12.63
CA VAL A 60 -3.66 -0.57 -14.08
C VAL A 60 -2.56 0.27 -14.74
N VAL A 61 -1.81 -0.35 -15.66
CA VAL A 61 -0.80 0.34 -16.49
C VAL A 61 -1.36 0.48 -17.91
N GLY A 62 -1.46 1.72 -18.41
CA GLY A 62 -1.95 2.00 -19.75
C GLY A 62 -0.91 2.72 -20.59
N TYR A 63 -0.86 2.39 -21.89
CA TYR A 63 -0.12 3.11 -22.91
C TYR A 63 -1.13 3.68 -23.90
N ARG A 64 -0.94 4.92 -24.34
CA ARG A 64 -1.74 5.50 -25.42
C ARG A 64 -0.87 5.78 -26.63
N GLN A 65 -1.46 5.67 -27.82
CA GLN A 65 -0.80 6.01 -29.07
C GLN A 65 -0.63 7.53 -29.18
N ILE A 66 0.51 7.94 -29.73
CA ILE A 66 0.71 9.32 -30.17
C ILE A 66 0.17 9.38 -31.59
N THR A 67 -0.88 10.18 -31.79
CA THR A 67 -1.42 10.51 -33.11
C THR A 67 -1.24 12.00 -33.33
#